data_AF-A0A9D1BZQ4-F1
#
_entry.id   AF-A0A9D1BZQ4-F1
#
_cell.length_a   1.000
_cell.length_b   1.000
_cell.length_c   1.000
_cell.angle_alpha   90.00
_cell.angle_beta   90.00
_cell.angle_gamma   90.00
#
_symmetry.space_group_name_H-M   'P 1'
#
loop_
_entity.id
_entity.type
_entity.pdbx_description
1 polymer ?
#
loop_
_entity_poly.entity_id
_entity_poly.type
_entity_poly.pdbx_seq_one_letter_code
_entity_poly.pdbx_strand_id
1 'polypeptide(L)'
;MAPGTWDRFVAAHPQAHILQTSPWGELKAAFGWEVERVALVDGGRIVAGAQVLYRRLLAGLACLAYVPRGPLVDWGEEGIVATLM
;
A
#
# COMPACT_ATOMS: atom_id res chain seq x y z
N MET A 1 -1.18 -5.98 9.42
CA MET A 1 -1.83 -4.73 9.87
C MET A 1 -3.34 -4.85 9.75
N ALA A 2 -4.10 -4.43 10.76
CA ALA A 2 -5.57 -4.46 10.71
C ALA A 2 -6.13 -3.45 9.66
N PRO A 3 -7.17 -3.82 8.87
CA PRO A 3 -7.76 -2.94 7.86
C PRO A 3 -8.13 -1.54 8.37
N GLY A 4 -8.79 -1.45 9.53
CA GLY A 4 -9.19 -0.17 10.10
C GLY A 4 -8.03 0.73 10.56
N THR A 5 -6.86 0.18 10.87
CA THR A 5 -5.66 1.01 11.16
C THR A 5 -5.11 1.59 9.87
N TRP A 6 -5.03 0.78 8.82
CA TRP A 6 -4.57 1.22 7.51
C TRP A 6 -5.48 2.26 6.88
N ASP A 7 -6.79 2.05 6.88
CA ASP A 7 -7.73 2.97 6.25
C ASP A 7 -7.79 4.33 6.94
N ARG A 8 -7.57 4.37 8.27
CA ARG A 8 -7.40 5.65 8.98
C ARG A 8 -6.14 6.40 8.53
N PHE A 9 -5.04 5.70 8.29
CA PHE A 9 -3.84 6.31 7.71
C PHE A 9 -4.10 6.81 6.28
N VAL A 10 -4.68 5.98 5.42
CA VAL A 10 -4.99 6.36 4.03
C VAL A 10 -5.90 7.58 4.00
N ALA A 11 -6.98 7.60 4.79
CA ALA A 11 -7.94 8.70 4.82
C ALA A 11 -7.35 10.02 5.33
N ALA A 12 -6.31 9.96 6.18
CA ALA A 12 -5.64 11.14 6.72
C ALA A 12 -4.50 11.66 5.82
N HIS A 13 -4.07 10.89 4.80
CA HIS A 13 -2.93 11.24 3.98
C HIS A 13 -3.31 12.30 2.91
N PRO A 14 -2.50 13.35 2.66
CA PRO A 14 -2.82 14.38 1.64
C PRO A 14 -2.98 13.81 0.22
N GLN A 15 -2.25 12.73 -0.09
CA GLN A 15 -2.33 12.01 -1.37
C GLN A 15 -3.26 10.78 -1.32
N ALA A 16 -4.23 10.77 -0.40
CA ALA A 16 -5.19 9.67 -0.25
C ALA A 16 -5.82 9.28 -1.59
N HIS A 17 -5.94 7.98 -1.83
CA HIS A 17 -6.57 7.48 -3.05
C HIS A 17 -7.32 6.18 -2.76
N ILE A 18 -8.51 6.02 -3.35
CA ILE A 18 -9.34 4.81 -3.17
C ILE A 18 -8.59 3.51 -3.48
N LEU A 19 -7.64 3.55 -4.42
CA LEU A 19 -6.84 2.38 -4.82
C LEU A 19 -5.88 1.89 -3.72
N GLN A 20 -5.62 2.72 -2.71
CA GLN A 20 -4.81 2.37 -1.55
C GLN A 20 -5.67 1.90 -0.36
N THR A 21 -7.01 1.90 -0.42
CA THR A 21 -7.87 1.49 0.73
C THR A 21 -8.02 -0.02 0.85
N SER A 22 -8.39 -0.50 2.04
CA SER A 22 -8.61 -1.92 2.28
C SER A 22 -9.74 -2.53 1.44
N PRO A 23 -10.91 -1.87 1.28
CA PRO A 23 -11.99 -2.40 0.47
C PRO A 23 -11.61 -2.56 -1.00
N TRP A 24 -10.72 -1.70 -1.52
CA TRP A 24 -10.19 -1.88 -2.88
C TRP A 24 -9.31 -3.14 -2.99
N GLY A 25 -8.48 -3.39 -1.97
CA GLY A 25 -7.70 -4.62 -1.88
C GLY A 25 -8.60 -5.85 -1.84
N GLU A 26 -9.63 -5.85 -0.99
CA GLU A 26 -10.61 -6.94 -0.88
C GLU A 26 -11.33 -7.18 -2.21
N LEU A 27 -11.75 -6.12 -2.90
CA LEU A 27 -12.30 -6.20 -4.24
C LEU A 27 -11.32 -6.90 -5.19
N LYS A 28 -10.05 -6.46 -5.23
CA LYS A 28 -9.04 -7.04 -6.13
C LYS A 28 -8.71 -8.49 -5.77
N ALA A 29 -8.72 -8.85 -4.49
CA ALA A 29 -8.52 -10.22 -4.05
C ALA A 29 -9.57 -11.17 -4.64
N ALA A 30 -10.83 -10.74 -4.73
CA ALA A 30 -11.89 -11.50 -5.39
C ALA A 30 -11.66 -11.72 -6.90
N PHE A 31 -10.74 -10.97 -7.53
CA PHE A 31 -10.33 -11.12 -8.94
C PHE A 31 -8.92 -11.72 -9.09
N GLY A 32 -8.48 -12.52 -8.10
CA GLY A 32 -7.24 -13.29 -8.20
C GLY A 32 -5.97 -12.49 -7.98
N TRP A 33 -6.07 -11.35 -7.29
CA TRP A 33 -4.90 -10.62 -6.80
C TRP A 33 -4.57 -11.04 -5.37
N GLU A 34 -3.29 -11.08 -5.03
CA GLU A 34 -2.85 -11.12 -3.64
C GLU A 34 -2.60 -9.67 -3.18
N VAL A 35 -2.91 -9.38 -1.92
CA VAL A 35 -2.84 -8.01 -1.38
C VAL A 35 -1.95 -8.00 -0.16
N GLU A 36 -0.91 -7.18 -0.20
CA GLU A 36 -0.06 -6.91 0.95
C GLU A 36 -0.13 -5.42 1.29
N ARG A 37 -0.03 -5.10 2.58
CA ARG A 37 0.08 -3.72 3.05
C ARG A 37 1.34 -3.59 3.87
N VAL A 38 2.27 -2.80 3.37
CA VAL A 38 3.53 -2.48 4.02
C VAL A 38 3.46 -1.07 4.56
N ALA A 39 4.00 -0.84 5.75
CA ALA A 39 3.97 0.44 6.42
C ALA A 39 5.26 0.65 7.20
N LEU A 40 5.82 1.86 7.09
CA LEU A 40 6.85 2.37 7.97
C LEU A 40 6.18 3.02 9.17
N VAL A 41 6.58 2.59 10.37
CA VAL A 41 6.02 3.07 11.63
C VAL A 41 7.10 3.79 12.41
N ASP A 42 6.85 5.05 12.77
CA ASP A 42 7.70 5.85 13.63
C ASP A 42 6.86 6.41 14.80
N GLY A 43 7.38 6.29 16.03
CA GLY A 43 6.66 6.71 17.23
C GLY A 43 5.26 6.10 17.40
N GLY A 44 5.02 4.90 16.86
CA GLY A 44 3.71 4.24 16.88
C GLY A 44 2.70 4.77 15.86
N ARG A 45 3.11 5.64 14.93
CA ARG A 45 2.30 6.18 13.84
C ARG A 45 2.84 5.71 12.50
N ILE A 46 1.94 5.45 11.55
CA ILE A 46 2.33 5.15 10.18
C ILE A 46 2.78 6.47 9.52
N VAL A 47 4.02 6.51 9.05
CA VAL A 47 4.63 7.69 8.40
C VAL A 47 4.78 7.51 6.88
N ALA A 48 4.82 6.26 6.41
CA ALA A 48 4.74 5.92 5.01
C ALA A 48 4.12 4.52 4.84
N GLY A 49 3.57 4.22 3.67
CA GLY A 49 3.12 2.86 3.37
C GLY A 49 2.54 2.67 1.98
N ALA A 50 2.29 1.43 1.63
CA ALA A 50 1.68 1.06 0.36
C ALA A 50 0.80 -0.19 0.49
N GLN A 51 -0.36 -0.17 -0.18
CA GLN A 51 -1.07 -1.37 -0.59
C GLN A 51 -0.47 -1.86 -1.92
N VAL A 52 0.17 -3.02 -1.86
CA VAL A 52 0.77 -3.71 -2.99
C VAL A 52 -0.18 -4.80 -3.46
N LEU A 53 -0.45 -4.82 -4.76
CA LEU A 53 -1.26 -5.82 -5.42
C LEU A 53 -0.35 -6.73 -6.24
N TYR A 54 -0.39 -8.03 -5.95
CA TYR A 54 0.38 -9.04 -6.66
C TYR A 54 -0.52 -9.85 -7.58
N ARG A 55 -0.05 -10.12 -8.80
CA ARG A 55 -0.74 -11.01 -9.74
C ARG A 55 0.25 -11.98 -10.35
N ARG A 56 -0.05 -13.27 -10.20
CA ARG A 56 0.67 -14.34 -10.90
C ARG A 56 0.29 -14.32 -12.38
N LEU A 57 1.30 -14.32 -13.24
CA LEU A 57 1.19 -14.30 -14.69
C LEU A 57 1.85 -15.56 -15.27
N LEU A 58 1.59 -15.84 -16.57
CA LEU A 58 2.23 -16.94 -17.31
C LEU A 58 2.17 -18.28 -16.55
N ALA A 59 0.99 -18.67 -16.07
CA ALA A 59 0.77 -19.87 -15.25
C ALA A 59 1.66 -19.96 -13.99
N GLY A 60 2.08 -18.82 -13.44
CA GLY A 60 2.88 -18.74 -12.23
C GLY A 60 4.38 -18.58 -12.46
N LEU A 61 4.84 -18.44 -13.72
CA LEU A 61 6.24 -18.20 -14.06
C LEU A 61 6.69 -16.75 -13.87
N ALA A 62 5.74 -15.82 -13.72
CA ALA A 62 6.02 -14.42 -13.45
C ALA A 62 5.04 -13.86 -12.39
N CYS A 63 5.48 -12.82 -11.69
CA CYS A 63 4.66 -12.09 -10.73
C CYS A 63 4.75 -10.59 -11.00
N LEU A 64 3.60 -9.95 -11.20
CA LEU A 64 3.49 -8.49 -11.24
C LEU A 64 3.23 -7.99 -9.82
N ALA A 65 4.12 -7.15 -9.30
CA ALA A 65 3.86 -6.34 -8.09
C ALA A 65 3.45 -4.93 -8.53
N TYR A 66 2.32 -4.45 -8.04
CA TYR A 66 1.73 -3.18 -8.47
C TYR A 66 1.30 -2.33 -7.28
N VAL A 67 1.77 -1.09 -7.23
CA VAL A 67 1.42 -0.10 -6.19
C VAL A 67 0.61 1.03 -6.81
N PRO A 68 -0.73 0.89 -6.95
CA PRO A 68 -1.55 1.91 -7.58
C PRO A 68 -1.61 3.18 -6.74
N ARG A 69 -1.10 4.30 -7.28
CA ARG A 69 -1.16 5.63 -6.63
C ARG A 69 -0.52 5.65 -5.23
N GLY A 70 0.47 4.82 -5.03
CA GLY A 70 1.34 4.86 -3.86
C GLY A 70 2.82 4.91 -4.27
N PRO A 71 3.75 4.78 -3.31
CA PRO A 71 3.49 4.74 -1.88
C PRO A 71 2.85 6.04 -1.37
N LEU A 72 2.10 5.94 -0.28
CA LEU A 72 1.65 7.09 0.50
C LEU A 72 2.80 7.48 1.41
N VAL A 73 3.47 8.56 1.08
CA VAL A 73 4.59 9.14 1.82
C VAL A 73 4.57 10.65 1.63
N ASP A 74 5.07 11.39 2.61
CA ASP A 74 5.43 12.79 2.41
C ASP A 74 6.75 12.86 1.62
N TRP A 75 6.66 13.24 0.35
CA TRP A 75 7.83 13.36 -0.53
C TRP A 75 8.79 14.49 -0.14
N GLY A 76 8.38 15.41 0.76
CA GLY A 76 9.26 16.41 1.34
C GLY A 76 10.15 15.90 2.49
N GLU A 77 9.81 14.76 3.08
CA GLU A 77 10.55 14.15 4.18
C GLU A 77 11.64 13.21 3.65
N GLU A 78 12.76 13.79 3.20
CA GLU A 78 13.86 13.06 2.52
C GLU A 78 14.36 11.83 3.31
N GLY A 79 14.42 11.90 4.64
CA GLY A 79 14.84 10.78 5.48
C GLY A 79 13.88 9.59 5.43
N ILE A 80 12.57 9.86 5.34
CA ILE A 80 11.54 8.83 5.19
C ILE A 80 11.59 8.27 3.77
N VAL A 81 11.72 9.14 2.76
CA VAL A 81 11.81 8.72 1.35
C VAL A 81 13.04 7.83 1.11
N ALA A 82 14.18 8.17 1.70
CA ALA A 82 15.40 7.36 1.59
C ALA A 82 15.24 5.96 2.19
N THR A 83 14.35 5.79 3.18
CA THR A 83 14.04 4.47 3.78
C THR A 83 13.19 3.59 2.87
N LEU A 84 12.58 4.15 1.81
CA LEU A 84 11.75 3.42 0.85
C LEU A 84 12.52 2.87 -0.36
N MET A 85 13.79 3.26 -0.55
CA MET A 85 14.66 2.83 -1.65
C MET A 85 15.58 1.69 -1.23
#